data_AF-A0A4U2DWM1-F1
#
_entry.id   AF-A0A4U2DWM1-F1
#
_cell.length_a   1.000
_cell.length_b   1.000
_cell.length_c   1.000
_cell.angle_alpha   90.00
_cell.angle_beta   90.00
_cell.angle_gamma   90.00
#
_symmetry.space_group_name_H-M   'P 1'
#
loop_
_entity.id
_entity.type
_entity.pdbx_description
1 polymer ?
#
loop_
_entity_poly.entity_id
_entity_poly.type
_entity_poly.pdbx_seq_one_letter_code
_entity_poly.pdbx_strand_id
1 'polypeptide(L)'
;ANLWLSQESALREILLTIVELWVVLYAMLSIFSLLNVIDVLLNRTQVGRNMPTRGIIQSIKIIIFVIAALLFTSILIGKSPIILLSGLGAMTAVVMLVFRDPILG
;
A
#
# COMPACT_ATOMS: atom_id res chain seq x y z
N ALA A 1 18.13 -22.91 -27.03
CA ALA A 1 17.89 -21.70 -26.22
C ALA A 1 16.48 -21.12 -26.40
N ASN A 2 15.85 -21.19 -27.59
CA ASN A 2 14.53 -20.57 -27.87
C ASN A 2 13.28 -21.33 -27.38
N LEU A 3 13.41 -22.49 -26.74
CA LEU A 3 12.25 -23.29 -26.28
C LEU A 3 11.67 -22.83 -24.93
N TRP A 4 12.42 -22.05 -24.14
CA TRP A 4 12.05 -21.65 -22.77
C TRP A 4 11.48 -20.23 -22.69
N LEU A 5 11.67 -19.44 -23.75
CA LEU A 5 11.19 -18.05 -23.91
C LEU A 5 10.03 -17.94 -24.92
N SER A 6 9.44 -19.08 -25.33
CA SER A 6 8.30 -19.09 -26.23
C SER A 6 7.06 -18.49 -25.57
N GLN A 7 6.20 -17.85 -26.38
CA GLN A 7 5.10 -16.96 -25.98
C GLN A 7 4.05 -17.57 -25.03
N GLU A 8 4.06 -18.88 -24.81
CA GLU A 8 3.08 -19.63 -23.99
C GLU A 8 3.66 -20.21 -22.69
N SER A 9 4.84 -19.76 -22.26
CA SER A 9 5.52 -20.33 -21.09
C SER A 9 5.08 -19.68 -19.77
N ALA A 10 4.57 -20.49 -18.84
CA ALA A 10 4.25 -20.10 -17.46
C ALA A 10 5.42 -19.38 -16.73
N LEU A 11 6.66 -19.62 -17.17
CA LEU A 11 7.85 -18.94 -16.67
C LEU A 11 7.80 -17.43 -16.91
N ARG A 12 7.32 -16.98 -18.07
CA ARG A 12 7.21 -15.55 -18.39
C ARG A 12 6.18 -14.87 -17.48
N GLU A 13 5.04 -15.52 -17.25
CA GLU A 13 3.98 -14.98 -16.39
C GLU A 13 4.47 -14.83 -14.95
N ILE A 14 5.11 -15.87 -14.39
CA ILE A 14 5.69 -15.82 -13.04
C ILE A 14 6.74 -14.72 -12.93
N LEU A 15 7.62 -14.58 -13.93
CA LEU A 15 8.64 -13.53 -13.94
C LEU A 15 8.01 -12.13 -13.97
N LEU A 16 7.00 -11.91 -14.82
CA LEU A 16 6.30 -10.63 -14.88
C LEU A 16 5.61 -10.31 -13.54
N THR A 17 4.92 -11.27 -12.94
CA THR A 17 4.28 -11.09 -11.63
C THR A 17 5.32 -10.75 -10.55
N ILE A 18 6.45 -11.44 -10.51
CA ILE A 18 7.53 -11.14 -9.55
C ILE A 18 8.07 -9.73 -9.76
N VAL A 19 8.32 -9.33 -11.01
CA VAL A 19 8.81 -7.98 -11.34
C VAL A 19 7.80 -6.91 -10.93
N GLU A 20 6.51 -7.10 -11.20
CA GLU A 20 5.46 -6.16 -10.78
C GLU A 20 5.41 -6.00 -9.25
N LEU A 21 5.45 -7.11 -8.51
CA LEU A 21 5.51 -7.08 -7.04
C LEU A 21 6.77 -6.38 -6.53
N TRP A 22 7.91 -6.60 -7.19
CA TRP A 22 9.17 -5.94 -6.87
C TRP A 22 9.10 -4.43 -7.08
N VAL A 23 8.53 -3.99 -8.20
CA VAL A 23 8.35 -2.57 -8.52
C VAL A 23 7.48 -1.89 -7.46
N VAL A 24 6.36 -2.50 -7.08
CA VAL A 24 5.47 -1.97 -6.04
C VAL A 24 6.21 -1.84 -4.70
N LEU A 25 6.97 -2.88 -4.31
CA LEU A 25 7.73 -2.89 -3.07
C LEU A 25 8.78 -1.77 -3.05
N TYR A 26 9.62 -1.66 -4.08
CA TYR A 26 10.67 -0.64 -4.13
C TYR A 26 10.12 0.77 -4.30
N ALA A 27 9.00 0.94 -5.01
CA ALA A 27 8.30 2.23 -5.07
C ALA A 27 7.83 2.67 -3.67
N MET A 28 7.20 1.79 -2.91
CA MET A 28 6.79 2.06 -1.53
C MET A 28 7.99 2.42 -0.64
N LEU A 29 9.07 1.63 -0.69
CA LEU A 29 10.29 1.89 0.09
C LEU A 29 10.96 3.22 -0.28
N SER A 30 10.97 3.56 -1.57
CA SER A 30 11.49 4.85 -2.06
C SER A 30 10.69 6.02 -1.46
N ILE A 31 9.36 5.95 -1.49
CA ILE A 31 8.49 6.98 -0.90
C ILE A 31 8.71 7.07 0.62
N PHE A 32 8.87 5.94 1.32
CA PHE A 32 9.18 5.94 2.75
C PHE A 32 10.51 6.60 3.06
N SER A 33 11.52 6.37 2.23
CA SER A 33 12.83 7.03 2.34
C SER A 33 12.69 8.55 2.16
N LEU A 34 11.93 9.00 1.15
CA LEU A 34 11.66 10.42 0.94
C LEU A 34 10.96 11.05 2.16
N LEU A 35 9.93 10.39 2.69
CA LEU A 35 9.23 10.85 3.90
C LEU A 35 10.16 10.89 5.13
N ASN A 36 11.11 9.96 5.26
CA ASN A 36 12.11 10.00 6.32
C ASN A 36 13.03 11.22 6.18
N VAL A 37 13.47 11.54 4.96
CA VAL A 37 14.28 12.74 4.71
C VAL A 37 13.51 14.02 5.08
N ILE A 38 12.23 14.09 4.71
CA ILE A 38 11.34 15.20 5.07
C ILE A 38 11.20 15.30 6.60
N ASP A 39 10.97 14.19 7.30
CA ASP A 39 10.86 14.16 8.77
C ASP A 39 12.15 14.68 9.44
N VAL A 40 13.31 14.22 8.97
CA VAL A 40 14.61 14.69 9.47
C VAL A 40 14.79 16.19 9.24
N LEU A 41 14.41 16.70 8.07
CA LEU A 41 14.53 18.12 7.74
C LEU A 41 13.58 18.98 8.60
N LEU A 42 12.33 18.56 8.76
CA LEU A 42 11.34 19.23 9.60
C LEU A 42 11.82 19.31 11.06
N ASN A 43 12.35 18.21 11.59
CA ASN A 43 12.85 18.15 12.97
C ASN A 43 14.08 19.03 13.24
N ARG A 44 14.77 19.52 12.20
CA ARG A 44 15.86 20.50 12.34
C ARG A 44 15.37 21.94 12.42
N THR A 45 14.11 22.21 12.04
CA THR A 45 13.51 23.54 12.12
C THR A 45 12.85 23.79 13.48
N GLN A 46 12.72 25.06 13.88
CA GLN A 46 12.03 25.43 15.13
C GLN A 46 10.54 25.04 15.12
N VAL A 47 9.90 25.04 13.95
CA VAL A 47 8.49 24.66 13.77
C VAL A 47 8.30 23.15 13.98
N GLY A 48 9.15 22.32 13.40
CA GLY A 48 9.04 20.86 13.52
C GLY A 48 9.36 20.33 14.93
N ARG A 49 10.18 21.03 15.72
CA ARG A 49 10.49 20.64 17.11
C ARG A 49 9.28 20.66 18.05
N ASN A 50 8.30 21.52 17.77
CA ASN A 50 7.11 21.68 18.62
C ASN A 50 5.91 20.88 18.10
N MET A 51 6.02 20.20 16.96
CA MET A 51 4.95 19.40 16.36
C MET A 51 5.26 17.90 16.46
N PRO A 52 4.24 17.03 16.59
CA PRO A 52 4.41 15.58 16.57
C PRO A 52 4.65 15.06 15.14
N THR A 53 5.75 15.49 14.52
CA THR A 53 6.17 15.18 13.13
C THR A 53 6.18 13.67 12.84
N ARG A 54 6.70 12.88 13.78
CA ARG A 54 6.75 11.41 13.68
C ARG A 54 5.36 10.80 13.53
N GLY A 55 4.37 11.28 14.28
CA GLY A 55 3.00 10.78 14.21
C GLY A 55 2.37 11.05 12.85
N ILE A 56 2.50 12.28 12.35
CA ILE A 56 1.95 12.69 11.06
C ILE A 56 2.59 11.89 9.91
N ILE A 57 3.93 11.81 9.87
CA ILE A 57 4.65 11.06 8.86
C ILE A 57 4.32 9.55 8.94
N GLN A 58 4.14 9.01 10.15
CA GLN A 58 3.74 7.62 10.35
C GLN A 58 2.32 7.35 9.82
N SER A 59 1.36 8.23 10.08
CA SER A 59 0.01 8.11 9.51
C SER A 59 0.04 8.10 7.98
N ILE A 60 0.86 8.95 7.36
CA ILE A 60 1.03 8.96 5.89
C ILE A 60 1.64 7.64 5.39
N LYS A 61 2.67 7.13 6.08
CA LYS A 61 3.28 5.82 5.74
C LYS A 61 2.28 4.67 5.84
N ILE A 62 1.38 4.69 6.83
CA ILE A 62 0.32 3.68 6.96
C ILE A 62 -0.61 3.72 5.75
N ILE A 63 -1.05 4.90 5.32
CA ILE A 63 -1.91 5.05 4.13
C ILE A 63 -1.21 4.46 2.89
N ILE A 64 0.05 4.82 2.67
CA ILE A 64 0.85 4.31 1.55
C ILE A 64 1.03 2.80 1.65
N PHE A 65 1.28 2.26 2.85
CA PHE A 65 1.40 0.82 3.09
C PHE A 65 0.11 0.08 2.73
N VAL A 66 -1.05 0.61 3.14
CA VAL A 66 -2.36 0.03 2.79
C VAL A 66 -2.55 0.01 1.27
N ILE A 67 -2.22 1.10 0.58
CA ILE A 67 -2.29 1.17 -0.89
C ILE A 67 -1.35 0.13 -1.52
N ALA A 68 -0.11 0.03 -1.05
CA ALA A 68 0.86 -0.95 -1.55
C ALA A 68 0.38 -2.38 -1.31
N ALA A 69 -0.17 -2.69 -0.14
CA ALA A 69 -0.73 -4.01 0.17
C ALA A 69 -1.93 -4.37 -0.73
N LEU A 70 -2.79 -3.38 -1.05
CA LEU A 70 -3.90 -3.57 -2.00
C LEU A 70 -3.38 -3.86 -3.40
N LEU A 71 -2.36 -3.13 -3.87
CA LEU A 71 -1.72 -3.39 -5.16
C LEU A 71 -1.05 -4.77 -5.19
N PHE A 72 -0.35 -5.14 -4.12
CA PHE A 72 0.30 -6.44 -3.99
C PHE A 72 -0.71 -7.59 -4.09
N THR A 73 -1.82 -7.47 -3.36
CA THR A 73 -2.91 -8.45 -3.36
C THR A 73 -3.63 -8.48 -4.72
N SER A 74 -3.81 -7.31 -5.34
CA SER A 74 -4.42 -7.17 -6.66
C SER A 74 -3.63 -7.90 -7.76
N ILE A 75 -2.29 -7.75 -7.75
CA ILE A 75 -1.38 -8.43 -8.68
C ILE A 75 -1.48 -9.95 -8.50
N LEU A 76 -1.47 -10.43 -7.25
CA LEU A 76 -1.57 -11.87 -6.95
C LEU A 76 -2.91 -12.50 -7.37
N ILE A 77 -4.01 -11.76 -7.18
CA ILE A 77 -5.36 -12.25 -7.51
C ILE A 77 -5.69 -12.01 -9.00
N GLY A 78 -4.91 -11.18 -9.71
CA GLY A 78 -5.17 -10.79 -11.10
C GLY A 78 -6.46 -9.97 -11.25
N LYS A 79 -6.85 -9.22 -10.22
CA LYS A 79 -8.07 -8.40 -10.20
C LYS A 79 -7.72 -6.97 -9.88
N SER A 80 -8.52 -6.02 -10.36
CA SER A 80 -8.31 -4.60 -10.10
C SER A 80 -8.29 -4.30 -8.58
N PRO A 81 -7.37 -3.45 -8.09
CA PRO A 81 -7.27 -3.11 -6.66
C PRO A 81 -8.53 -2.41 -6.15
N ILE A 82 -9.30 -1.77 -7.03
CA ILE A 82 -10.56 -1.09 -6.72
C ILE A 82 -11.60 -2.10 -6.20
N ILE A 83 -11.58 -3.35 -6.69
CA ILE A 83 -12.49 -4.40 -6.25
C ILE A 83 -12.18 -4.78 -4.80
N LEU A 84 -10.91 -4.90 -4.44
CA LEU A 84 -10.47 -5.20 -3.08
C LEU A 84 -10.81 -4.05 -2.13
N LEU A 85 -10.61 -2.80 -2.57
CA LEU A 85 -10.96 -1.62 -1.81
C LEU A 85 -12.48 -1.54 -1.57
N SER A 86 -13.29 -1.86 -2.59
CA SER A 86 -14.75 -1.96 -2.47
C SER A 86 -15.16 -3.01 -1.44
N GLY A 87 -14.52 -4.19 -1.44
CA GLY A 87 -14.74 -5.23 -0.43
C GLY A 87 -14.41 -4.75 1.00
N LEU A 88 -13.28 -4.07 1.19
CA LEU A 88 -12.92 -3.47 2.48
C LEU A 88 -13.93 -2.41 2.93
N GLY A 89 -14.37 -1.54 2.01
CA GLY A 89 -15.38 -0.52 2.29
C GLY A 89 -16.73 -1.13 2.65
N ALA A 90 -17.16 -2.17 1.92
CA ALA A 90 -18.39 -2.90 2.20
C ALA A 90 -18.34 -3.56 3.57
N MET A 91 -17.24 -4.23 3.94
CA MET A 91 -17.06 -4.79 5.29
C MET A 91 -17.13 -3.70 6.38
N THR A 92 -16.52 -2.54 6.14
CA THR A 92 -16.59 -1.40 7.09
C THR A 92 -18.02 -0.89 7.25
N ALA A 93 -18.78 -0.78 6.14
CA ALA A 93 -20.19 -0.39 6.18
C ALA A 93 -21.04 -1.44 6.93
N VAL A 94 -20.79 -2.73 6.72
CA VAL A 94 -21.47 -3.81 7.46
C VAL A 94 -21.17 -3.73 8.95
N VAL A 95 -19.92 -3.55 9.34
CA VAL A 95 -19.54 -3.35 10.76
C VAL A 95 -20.25 -2.12 11.34
N MET A 96 -20.25 -1.00 10.62
CA MET A 96 -20.98 0.20 11.04
C MET A 96 -22.48 -0.03 11.20
N LEU A 97 -23.10 -0.82 10.31
CA LEU A 97 -24.52 -1.16 10.40
C LEU A 97 -24.82 -2.06 11.61
N VAL A 98 -23.98 -3.07 11.86
CA VAL A 98 -24.15 -3.99 13.00
C VAL A 98 -23.95 -3.27 14.34
N PHE A 99 -22.96 -2.38 14.42
CA PHE A 99 -22.67 -1.62 15.63
C PHE A 99 -23.39 -0.27 15.69
N ARG A 100 -24.30 0.01 14.76
CA ARG A 100 -25.02 1.29 14.70
C ARG A 100 -25.73 1.59 16.02
N ASP A 101 -26.52 0.65 16.51
CA ASP A 101 -27.31 0.84 17.74
C ASP A 101 -26.42 0.83 19.01
N PRO A 102 -25.42 -0.06 19.16
CA PRO A 102 -24.42 0.01 20.25
C PRO A 102 -23.57 1.28 20.31
N ILE A 103 -23.36 2.00 19.19
CA ILE A 103 -22.59 3.26 19.14
C ILE A 103 -23.49 4.47 19.49
N LEU A 104 -24.79 4.39 19.17
CA LEU A 104 -25.76 5.47 19.38
C LEU A 104 -26.43 5.43 20.76
N GLY A 105 -26.37 4.29 21.46
CA GLY A 105 -26.88 4.07 22.82
C GLY A 105 -25.85 4.34 23.90
#